data_AF-A0A958N1G9-F1
#
_entry.id   AF-A0A958N1G9-F1
#
_cell.length_a   1.000
_cell.length_b   1.000
_cell.length_c   1.000
_cell.angle_alpha   90.00
_cell.angle_beta   90.00
_cell.angle_gamma   90.00
#
_symmetry.space_group_name_H-M   'P 1'
#
loop_
_entity.id
_entity.type
_entity.pdbx_description
1 polymer ?
#
loop_
_entity_poly.entity_id
_entity_poly.type
_entity_poly.pdbx_seq_one_letter_code
_entity_poly.pdbx_strand_id
1 'polypeptide(L)'
;MNFLTFLIFIAFSNLVFAEECLSWFIKSGLTPKTEECQEKCLITPVDMSSFSCPLDCEELCSKSTLEKMLKYAPRLTEGDKLLVANKPLEAFKVFQAKDKVDKLTKNIFGKMSREDESDAFRHFVWSVLLAKELGIKKAEIFLNAHEEDSTQSKAEKEMDLFNNKKGIDFFKKSIESNNPLELSDIEKEGLNKLRNKQLRVNKPRLKSIPGGYYSN
;
A
#
# COMPACT_ATOMS: atom_id res chain seq x y z
N MET A 1 -24.33 -7.45 37.47
CA MET A 1 -23.59 -6.95 36.28
C MET A 1 -22.81 -5.73 36.74
N ASN A 2 -21.49 -5.84 36.88
CA ASN A 2 -20.67 -4.78 37.50
C ASN A 2 -20.57 -3.56 36.57
N PHE A 3 -20.65 -2.36 37.14
CA PHE A 3 -20.51 -1.08 36.40
C PHE A 3 -19.21 -1.03 35.57
N LEU A 4 -18.16 -1.70 36.07
CA LEU A 4 -16.87 -1.85 35.40
C LEU A 4 -16.93 -2.71 34.14
N THR A 5 -17.74 -3.77 34.11
CA THR A 5 -17.90 -4.60 32.90
C THR A 5 -18.74 -3.92 31.83
N PHE A 6 -19.66 -3.02 32.21
CA PHE A 6 -20.46 -2.23 31.27
C PHE A 6 -19.62 -1.12 30.60
N LEU A 7 -18.76 -0.44 31.36
CA LEU A 7 -17.81 0.56 30.82
C LEU A 7 -16.78 -0.05 29.86
N ILE A 8 -16.28 -1.26 30.16
CA ILE A 8 -15.35 -1.99 29.28
C ILE A 8 -16.06 -2.40 27.97
N PHE A 9 -17.33 -2.83 28.04
CA PHE A 9 -18.12 -3.17 26.84
C PHE A 9 -18.38 -1.96 25.94
N ILE A 10 -18.72 -0.79 26.51
CA ILE A 10 -18.95 0.46 25.75
C ILE A 10 -17.66 0.96 25.10
N ALA A 11 -16.53 0.87 25.81
CA ALA A 11 -15.23 1.24 25.25
C ALA A 11 -14.83 0.30 24.09
N PHE A 12 -15.12 -1.00 24.21
CA PHE A 12 -14.87 -1.97 23.15
C PHE A 12 -15.75 -1.75 21.92
N SER A 13 -17.05 -1.45 22.09
CA SER A 13 -17.93 -1.19 20.95
C SER A 13 -17.48 0.05 20.18
N ASN A 14 -17.14 1.15 20.87
CA ASN A 14 -16.70 2.39 20.21
C ASN A 14 -15.39 2.22 19.42
N LEU A 15 -14.48 1.36 19.88
CA LEU A 15 -13.24 1.05 19.17
C LEU A 15 -13.48 0.24 17.89
N VAL A 16 -14.42 -0.71 17.92
CA VAL A 16 -14.78 -1.53 16.75
C VAL A 16 -15.48 -0.67 15.68
N PHE A 17 -16.40 0.22 16.09
CA PHE A 17 -17.08 1.13 15.17
C PHE A 17 -16.10 2.14 14.51
N ALA A 18 -15.12 2.65 15.25
CA ALA A 18 -14.11 3.55 14.71
C ALA A 18 -13.22 2.89 13.65
N GLU A 19 -12.83 1.62 13.82
CA GLU A 19 -12.06 0.89 12.79
C GLU A 19 -12.88 0.64 11.51
N GLU A 20 -14.17 0.36 11.65
CA GLU A 20 -15.05 0.09 10.52
C GLU A 20 -15.28 1.33 9.66
N CYS A 21 -15.55 2.48 10.29
CA CYS A 21 -15.71 3.75 9.58
C CYS A 21 -14.41 4.26 8.97
N LEU A 22 -13.28 4.00 9.63
CA LEU A 22 -11.96 4.24 9.05
C LEU A 22 -11.75 3.38 7.79
N SER A 23 -12.12 2.09 7.85
CA SER A 23 -12.02 1.17 6.72
C SER A 23 -12.91 1.60 5.54
N TRP A 24 -14.17 1.98 5.82
CA TRP A 24 -15.08 2.52 4.83
C TRP A 24 -14.51 3.79 4.18
N PHE A 25 -14.06 4.74 4.98
CA PHE A 25 -13.51 6.01 4.51
C PHE A 25 -12.29 5.79 3.58
N ILE A 26 -11.40 4.86 3.95
CA ILE A 26 -10.25 4.47 3.10
C ILE A 26 -10.70 3.82 1.79
N LYS A 27 -11.65 2.88 1.86
CA LYS A 27 -12.15 2.15 0.68
C LYS A 27 -12.86 3.07 -0.32
N SER A 28 -13.51 4.12 0.19
CA SER A 28 -14.20 5.13 -0.61
C SER A 28 -13.25 6.06 -1.35
N GLY A 29 -11.93 5.91 -1.18
CA GLY A 29 -10.92 6.74 -1.85
C GLY A 29 -10.90 8.19 -1.35
N LEU A 30 -11.56 8.44 -0.22
CA LEU A 30 -11.59 9.75 0.41
C LEU A 30 -10.25 10.05 1.05
N THR A 31 -9.95 11.34 1.12
CA THR A 31 -8.65 11.83 1.50
C THR A 31 -8.83 12.92 2.54
N PRO A 32 -8.30 12.76 3.77
CA PRO A 32 -8.41 13.78 4.79
C PRO A 32 -7.77 15.10 4.33
N LYS A 33 -8.24 16.24 4.85
CA LYS A 33 -7.71 17.59 4.58
C LYS A 33 -7.85 18.12 3.14
N THR A 34 -8.58 17.47 2.24
CA THR A 34 -9.00 18.12 0.99
C THR A 34 -10.21 19.03 1.25
N GLU A 35 -10.34 20.12 0.50
CA GLU A 35 -11.49 21.05 0.62
C GLU A 35 -12.82 20.31 0.43
N GLU A 36 -12.83 19.31 -0.46
CA GLU A 36 -14.00 18.51 -0.78
C GLU A 36 -14.19 17.30 0.15
N CYS A 37 -13.30 17.06 1.12
CA CYS A 37 -13.32 15.83 1.93
C CYS A 37 -14.65 15.66 2.65
N GLN A 38 -15.10 16.72 3.35
CA GLN A 38 -16.34 16.64 4.14
C GLN A 38 -17.55 16.41 3.24
N GLU A 39 -17.70 17.19 2.18
CA GLU A 39 -18.83 17.08 1.26
C GLU A 39 -18.87 15.70 0.59
N LYS A 40 -17.72 15.21 0.10
CA LYS A 40 -17.62 13.87 -0.51
C LYS A 40 -17.85 12.76 0.51
N CYS A 41 -17.36 12.91 1.72
CA CYS A 41 -17.55 11.94 2.80
C CYS A 41 -19.04 11.80 3.16
N LEU A 42 -19.76 12.92 3.29
CA LEU A 42 -21.18 12.93 3.65
C LEU A 42 -22.07 12.26 2.60
N ILE A 43 -21.70 12.30 1.32
CA ILE A 43 -22.49 11.72 0.21
C ILE A 43 -21.98 10.36 -0.25
N THR A 44 -20.91 9.85 0.37
CA THR A 44 -20.32 8.58 -0.02
C THR A 44 -21.30 7.43 0.27
N PRO A 45 -21.52 6.50 -0.68
CA PRO A 45 -22.42 5.38 -0.47
C PRO A 45 -22.03 4.55 0.76
N VAL A 46 -23.04 4.17 1.53
CA VAL A 46 -22.90 3.34 2.72
C VAL A 46 -23.68 2.03 2.54
N ASP A 47 -23.26 1.01 3.26
CA ASP A 47 -24.00 -0.24 3.46
C ASP A 47 -24.49 -0.35 4.90
N MET A 48 -25.04 -1.51 5.29
CA MET A 48 -25.56 -1.69 6.65
C MET A 48 -24.48 -1.57 7.75
N SER A 49 -23.20 -1.77 7.41
CA SER A 49 -22.11 -1.75 8.38
C SER A 49 -21.39 -0.39 8.42
N SER A 50 -21.51 0.41 7.36
CA SER A 50 -20.97 1.76 7.26
C SER A 50 -22.03 2.88 7.34
N PHE A 51 -23.30 2.52 7.60
CA PHE A 51 -24.43 3.46 7.59
C PHE A 51 -24.23 4.70 8.46
N SER A 52 -23.55 4.56 9.60
CA SER A 52 -23.30 5.65 10.55
C SER A 52 -22.04 6.45 10.26
N CYS A 53 -21.16 5.98 9.38
CA CYS A 53 -19.84 6.58 9.16
C CYS A 53 -19.86 8.01 8.58
N PRO A 54 -20.87 8.44 7.81
CA PRO A 54 -21.01 9.84 7.44
C PRO A 54 -21.10 10.82 8.64
N LEU A 55 -21.56 10.34 9.80
CA LEU A 55 -21.63 11.18 11.02
C LEU A 55 -20.24 11.54 11.56
N ASP A 56 -19.23 10.71 11.26
CA ASP A 56 -17.85 10.91 11.71
C ASP A 56 -16.99 11.65 10.67
N CYS A 57 -17.58 12.15 9.58
CA CYS A 57 -16.83 12.79 8.48
C CYS A 57 -15.98 13.98 8.95
N GLU A 58 -16.39 14.71 9.99
CA GLU A 58 -15.57 15.78 10.56
C GLU A 58 -14.26 15.23 11.16
N GLU A 59 -14.35 14.16 11.95
CA GLU A 59 -13.16 13.50 12.52
C GLU A 59 -12.36 12.78 11.42
N LEU A 60 -13.02 12.06 10.51
CA LEU A 60 -12.36 11.29 9.45
C LEU A 60 -11.62 12.20 8.45
N CYS A 61 -12.15 13.38 8.16
CA CYS A 61 -11.48 14.39 7.34
C CYS A 61 -10.43 15.21 8.10
N SER A 62 -10.31 15.02 9.42
CA SER A 62 -9.37 15.75 10.25
C SER A 62 -7.92 15.26 10.09
N LYS A 63 -6.98 16.08 10.57
CA LYS A 63 -5.54 15.75 10.55
C LYS A 63 -5.22 14.54 11.43
N SER A 64 -5.96 14.37 12.52
CA SER A 64 -5.68 13.36 13.54
C SER A 64 -5.93 11.94 13.01
N THR A 65 -6.90 11.77 12.11
CA THR A 65 -7.20 10.50 11.45
C THR A 65 -6.08 10.04 10.53
N LEU A 66 -5.51 10.97 9.77
CA LEU A 66 -4.35 10.73 8.91
C LEU A 66 -3.12 10.31 9.74
N GLU A 67 -2.88 10.99 10.86
CA GLU A 67 -1.81 10.67 11.80
C GLU A 67 -2.03 9.31 12.50
N LYS A 68 -3.28 8.99 12.89
CA LYS A 68 -3.67 7.70 13.48
C LYS A 68 -3.43 6.56 12.47
N MET A 69 -3.95 6.66 11.23
CA MET A 69 -3.78 5.65 10.19
C MET A 69 -2.30 5.33 9.92
N LEU A 70 -1.46 6.36 9.85
CA LEU A 70 -0.03 6.21 9.57
C LEU A 70 0.75 5.65 10.78
N LYS A 71 0.27 5.88 12.01
CA LYS A 71 0.85 5.29 13.24
C LYS A 71 0.69 3.76 13.33
N TYR A 72 -0.35 3.19 12.71
CA TYR A 72 -0.61 1.76 12.70
C TYR A 72 0.06 1.00 11.54
N ALA A 73 0.77 1.69 10.64
CA ALA A 73 1.55 1.04 9.59
C ALA A 73 2.74 0.27 10.20
N PRO A 74 2.81 -1.07 10.09
CA PRO A 74 3.90 -1.83 10.69
C PRO A 74 5.22 -1.57 9.95
N ARG A 75 6.31 -1.36 10.70
CA ARG A 75 7.70 -1.20 10.23
C ARG A 75 7.92 -0.02 9.25
N LEU A 76 7.77 1.20 9.77
CA LEU A 76 8.25 2.42 9.08
C LEU A 76 9.73 2.64 9.37
N THR A 77 10.52 2.95 8.34
CA THR A 77 11.89 3.47 8.52
C THR A 77 11.86 4.87 9.14
N GLU A 78 13.00 5.39 9.60
CA GLU A 78 13.07 6.80 10.03
C GLU A 78 12.75 7.77 8.88
N GLY A 79 13.18 7.44 7.66
CA GLY A 79 12.81 8.18 6.44
C GLY A 79 11.30 8.17 6.20
N ASP A 80 10.65 7.02 6.35
CA ASP A 80 9.19 6.89 6.23
C ASP A 80 8.46 7.75 7.27
N LYS A 81 8.92 7.77 8.53
CA LYS A 81 8.33 8.61 9.60
C LYS A 81 8.43 10.10 9.27
N LEU A 82 9.57 10.56 8.75
CA LEU A 82 9.74 11.95 8.33
C LEU A 82 8.81 12.29 7.15
N LEU A 83 8.65 11.39 6.19
CA LEU A 83 7.73 11.60 5.06
C LEU A 83 6.28 11.58 5.50
N VAL A 84 5.90 10.71 6.44
CA VAL A 84 4.58 10.71 7.08
C VAL A 84 4.29 12.05 7.74
N ALA A 85 5.23 12.60 8.50
CA ALA A 85 5.04 13.88 9.20
C ALA A 85 4.92 15.08 8.23
N ASN A 86 5.74 15.09 7.16
CA ASN A 86 5.84 16.24 6.26
C ASN A 86 4.93 16.16 5.03
N LYS A 87 4.51 14.96 4.62
CA LYS A 87 3.75 14.67 3.40
C LYS A 87 2.63 13.67 3.68
N PRO A 88 1.72 13.98 4.62
CA PRO A 88 0.81 12.98 5.16
C PRO A 88 -0.22 12.51 4.11
N LEU A 89 -0.59 13.38 3.18
CA LEU A 89 -1.45 13.04 2.05
C LEU A 89 -0.79 12.02 1.11
N GLU A 90 0.44 12.30 0.66
CA GLU A 90 1.18 11.37 -0.17
C GLU A 90 1.44 10.05 0.57
N ALA A 91 1.79 10.11 1.85
CA ALA A 91 2.01 8.93 2.68
C ALA A 91 0.76 8.04 2.76
N PHE A 92 -0.44 8.62 2.82
CA PHE A 92 -1.69 7.87 2.76
C PHE A 92 -1.88 7.14 1.43
N LYS A 93 -1.63 7.80 0.31
CA LYS A 93 -1.65 7.15 -1.01
C LYS A 93 -0.61 6.03 -1.11
N VAL A 94 0.58 6.23 -0.53
CA VAL A 94 1.62 5.19 -0.44
C VAL A 94 1.10 3.97 0.33
N PHE A 95 0.44 4.19 1.47
CA PHE A 95 -0.15 3.14 2.29
C PHE A 95 -1.26 2.37 1.54
N GLN A 96 -2.18 3.09 0.88
CA GLN A 96 -3.24 2.47 0.07
C GLN A 96 -2.66 1.62 -1.07
N ALA A 97 -1.65 2.13 -1.77
CA ALA A 97 -0.95 1.37 -2.80
C ALA A 97 -0.30 0.11 -2.22
N LYS A 98 0.34 0.22 -1.05
CA LYS A 98 0.95 -0.93 -0.37
C LYS A 98 -0.09 -2.02 -0.04
N ASP A 99 -1.19 -1.66 0.62
CA ASP A 99 -2.26 -2.61 0.99
C ASP A 99 -2.85 -3.31 -0.25
N LYS A 100 -3.04 -2.55 -1.34
CA LYS A 100 -3.50 -3.10 -2.63
C LYS A 100 -2.52 -4.14 -3.19
N VAL A 101 -1.22 -3.87 -3.16
CA VAL A 101 -0.21 -4.80 -3.67
C VAL A 101 0.00 -6.00 -2.75
N ASP A 102 -0.08 -5.83 -1.43
CA ASP A 102 -0.01 -6.95 -0.49
C ASP A 102 -1.13 -7.96 -0.75
N LYS A 103 -2.36 -7.48 -0.93
CA LYS A 103 -3.52 -8.31 -1.28
C LYS A 103 -3.32 -9.02 -2.63
N LEU A 104 -2.91 -8.29 -3.66
CA LEU A 104 -2.63 -8.84 -4.98
C LEU A 104 -1.55 -9.94 -4.92
N THR A 105 -0.43 -9.64 -4.27
CA THR A 105 0.71 -10.55 -4.13
C THR A 105 0.29 -11.81 -3.36
N LYS A 106 -0.45 -11.66 -2.25
CA LYS A 106 -0.96 -12.81 -1.49
C LYS A 106 -1.89 -13.68 -2.33
N ASN A 107 -2.76 -13.08 -3.15
CA ASN A 107 -3.65 -13.83 -4.03
C ASN A 107 -2.88 -14.63 -5.10
N ILE A 108 -1.81 -14.06 -5.67
CA ILE A 108 -1.01 -14.71 -6.71
C ILE A 108 -0.10 -15.80 -6.14
N PHE A 109 0.60 -15.51 -5.05
CA PHE A 109 1.68 -16.35 -4.53
C PHE A 109 1.28 -17.23 -3.34
N GLY A 110 0.10 -16.99 -2.74
CA GLY A 110 -0.44 -17.68 -1.55
C GLY A 110 0.29 -17.32 -0.25
N LYS A 111 1.62 -17.42 -0.25
CA LYS A 111 2.52 -16.97 0.82
C LYS A 111 3.38 -15.82 0.29
N MET A 112 3.74 -14.89 1.17
CA MET A 112 4.74 -13.86 0.93
C MET A 112 5.97 -14.11 1.81
N SER A 113 7.17 -13.89 1.31
CA SER A 113 8.39 -13.93 2.12
C SER A 113 9.40 -12.90 1.60
N ARG A 114 10.37 -12.54 2.46
CA ARG A 114 11.45 -11.62 2.09
C ARG A 114 12.39 -12.29 1.09
N GLU A 115 12.89 -11.49 0.15
CA GLU A 115 13.91 -11.85 -0.82
C GLU A 115 13.53 -12.89 -1.88
N ASP A 116 12.25 -13.29 -1.96
CA ASP A 116 11.75 -14.27 -2.91
C ASP A 116 10.99 -13.64 -4.11
N GLU A 117 10.39 -14.46 -4.96
CA GLU A 117 9.64 -13.99 -6.14
C GLU A 117 8.46 -13.09 -5.78
N SER A 118 7.78 -13.36 -4.66
CA SER A 118 6.66 -12.54 -4.20
C SER A 118 7.12 -11.17 -3.72
N ASP A 119 8.34 -11.09 -3.18
CA ASP A 119 8.98 -9.84 -2.79
C ASP A 119 9.33 -9.00 -4.01
N ALA A 120 10.07 -9.60 -4.94
CA ALA A 120 10.49 -8.95 -6.17
C ALA A 120 9.30 -8.44 -6.99
N PHE A 121 8.24 -9.24 -7.11
CA PHE A 121 6.99 -8.83 -7.73
C PHE A 121 6.34 -7.65 -7.00
N ARG A 122 6.24 -7.73 -5.67
CA ARG A 122 5.61 -6.68 -4.86
C ARG A 122 6.32 -5.34 -5.01
N HIS A 123 7.66 -5.32 -4.96
CA HIS A 123 8.46 -4.10 -5.18
C HIS A 123 8.25 -3.52 -6.58
N PHE A 124 8.23 -4.38 -7.62
CA PHE A 124 7.93 -3.94 -8.98
C PHE A 124 6.53 -3.32 -9.09
N VAL A 125 5.48 -3.99 -8.63
CA VAL A 125 4.11 -3.49 -8.78
C VAL A 125 3.88 -2.24 -7.94
N TRP A 126 4.37 -2.22 -6.70
CA TRP A 126 4.21 -1.09 -5.80
C TRP A 126 4.87 0.18 -6.35
N SER A 127 6.10 0.06 -6.87
CA SER A 127 6.78 1.21 -7.49
C SER A 127 6.05 1.80 -8.70
N VAL A 128 5.42 0.96 -9.54
CA VAL A 128 4.58 1.44 -10.66
C VAL A 128 3.35 2.18 -10.14
N LEU A 129 2.65 1.63 -9.14
CA LEU A 129 1.48 2.28 -8.56
C LEU A 129 1.84 3.61 -7.90
N LEU A 130 2.94 3.69 -7.16
CA LEU A 130 3.39 4.96 -6.58
C LEU A 130 3.69 6.00 -7.65
N ALA A 131 4.34 5.60 -8.75
CA ALA A 131 4.62 6.52 -9.85
C ALA A 131 3.33 7.01 -10.55
N LYS A 132 2.31 6.14 -10.68
CA LYS A 132 0.99 6.50 -11.20
C LYS A 132 0.25 7.49 -10.28
N GLU A 133 0.29 7.27 -8.97
CA GLU A 133 -0.47 8.07 -7.98
C GLU A 133 0.19 9.41 -7.61
N LEU A 134 1.53 9.45 -7.58
CA LEU A 134 2.30 10.58 -7.05
C LEU A 134 3.17 11.28 -8.11
N GLY A 135 3.35 10.64 -9.27
CA GLY A 135 4.40 11.00 -10.22
C GLY A 135 5.77 10.44 -9.81
N ILE A 136 6.64 10.26 -10.81
CA ILE A 136 7.94 9.59 -10.68
C ILE A 136 8.81 10.16 -9.55
N LYS A 137 9.01 11.48 -9.51
CA LYS A 137 9.92 12.11 -8.54
C LYS A 137 9.49 11.86 -7.10
N LYS A 138 8.19 11.95 -6.81
CA LYS A 138 7.66 11.71 -5.46
C LYS A 138 7.72 10.23 -5.11
N ALA A 139 7.39 9.36 -6.06
CA ALA A 139 7.50 7.91 -5.87
C ALA A 139 8.92 7.48 -5.51
N GLU A 140 9.94 7.97 -6.23
CA GLU A 140 11.35 7.67 -5.95
C GLU A 140 11.76 8.09 -4.52
N ILE A 141 11.26 9.21 -3.99
CA ILE A 141 11.52 9.65 -2.61
C ILE A 141 10.97 8.64 -1.59
N PHE A 142 9.72 8.22 -1.74
CA PHE A 142 9.09 7.27 -0.81
C PHE A 142 9.71 5.88 -0.92
N LEU A 143 10.00 5.41 -2.13
CA LEU A 143 10.66 4.12 -2.34
C LEU A 143 12.05 4.10 -1.71
N ASN A 144 12.87 5.13 -1.93
CA ASN A 144 14.22 5.19 -1.38
C ASN A 144 14.20 5.26 0.16
N ALA A 145 13.29 6.03 0.75
CA ALA A 145 13.12 6.10 2.19
C ALA A 145 12.71 4.74 2.79
N HIS A 146 11.86 3.98 2.10
CA HIS A 146 11.45 2.64 2.52
C HIS A 146 12.61 1.65 2.58
N GLU A 147 13.57 1.76 1.64
CA GLU A 147 14.77 0.90 1.59
C GLU A 147 15.88 1.36 2.57
N GLU A 148 15.60 2.28 3.51
CA GLU A 148 16.53 2.67 4.59
C GLU A 148 16.30 1.88 5.89
N ASP A 149 15.60 0.74 5.83
CA ASP A 149 15.39 -0.16 6.97
C ASP A 149 16.75 -0.67 7.51
N SER A 150 17.06 -0.32 8.75
CA SER A 150 18.33 -0.70 9.41
C SER A 150 18.45 -2.20 9.67
N THR A 151 17.36 -2.95 9.56
CA THR A 151 17.33 -4.41 9.68
C THR A 151 17.55 -5.14 8.35
N GLN A 152 17.53 -4.41 7.23
CA GLN A 152 17.71 -4.95 5.88
C GLN A 152 19.19 -5.25 5.62
N SER A 153 19.48 -6.42 5.02
CA SER A 153 20.85 -6.70 4.57
C SER A 153 21.21 -5.86 3.33
N LYS A 154 22.51 -5.68 3.06
CA LYS A 154 22.95 -5.00 1.83
C LYS A 154 22.41 -5.67 0.55
N ALA A 155 22.39 -7.00 0.52
CA ALA A 155 21.93 -7.77 -0.64
C ALA A 155 20.40 -7.65 -0.84
N GLU A 156 19.64 -7.63 0.26
CA GLU A 156 18.19 -7.38 0.26
C GLU A 156 17.91 -5.97 -0.28
N LYS A 157 18.58 -4.94 0.25
CA LYS A 157 18.47 -3.56 -0.23
C LYS A 157 18.78 -3.39 -1.72
N GLU A 158 19.83 -4.05 -2.22
CA GLU A 158 20.18 -4.01 -3.64
C GLU A 158 19.17 -4.71 -4.56
N MET A 159 18.48 -5.74 -4.05
CA MET A 159 17.40 -6.41 -4.75
C MET A 159 16.17 -5.51 -4.83
N ASP A 160 15.78 -4.91 -3.71
CA ASP A 160 14.58 -4.07 -3.60
C ASP A 160 14.72 -2.78 -4.41
N LEU A 161 15.86 -2.08 -4.29
CA LEU A 161 16.17 -0.91 -5.13
C LEU A 161 16.15 -1.24 -6.62
N PHE A 162 16.69 -2.40 -7.02
CA PHE A 162 16.68 -2.83 -8.42
C PHE A 162 15.25 -3.07 -8.92
N ASN A 163 14.43 -3.78 -8.15
CA ASN A 163 13.06 -4.12 -8.53
C ASN A 163 12.15 -2.87 -8.53
N ASN A 164 12.32 -1.96 -7.57
CA ASN A 164 11.68 -0.64 -7.56
C ASN A 164 12.03 0.15 -8.82
N LYS A 165 13.32 0.19 -9.21
CA LYS A 165 13.78 0.88 -10.43
C LYS A 165 13.15 0.29 -11.70
N LYS A 166 12.98 -1.05 -11.77
CA LYS A 166 12.31 -1.70 -12.90
C LYS A 166 10.86 -1.27 -13.05
N GLY A 167 10.13 -1.08 -11.96
CA GLY A 167 8.76 -0.58 -12.00
C GLY A 167 8.69 0.88 -12.44
N ILE A 168 9.55 1.75 -11.88
CA ILE A 168 9.65 3.14 -12.33
C ILE A 168 9.96 3.24 -13.84
N ASP A 169 10.88 2.41 -14.34
CA ASP A 169 11.24 2.41 -15.78
C ASP A 169 10.11 1.91 -16.67
N PHE A 170 9.31 0.95 -16.20
CA PHE A 170 8.13 0.49 -16.91
C PHE A 170 7.08 1.61 -17.03
N PHE A 171 6.81 2.33 -15.93
CA PHE A 171 5.88 3.46 -15.94
C PHE A 171 6.38 4.64 -16.81
N LYS A 172 7.68 4.94 -16.79
CA LYS A 172 8.29 5.94 -17.68
C LYS A 172 7.99 5.64 -19.15
N LYS A 173 8.21 4.38 -19.57
CA LYS A 173 7.92 3.93 -20.94
C LYS A 173 6.45 4.02 -21.31
N SER A 174 5.54 3.75 -20.36
CA SER A 174 4.11 3.84 -20.63
C SER A 174 3.66 5.28 -20.87
N ILE A 175 4.24 6.25 -20.14
CA ILE A 175 4.02 7.68 -20.39
C ILE A 175 4.55 8.06 -21.77
N GLU A 176 5.79 7.68 -22.10
CA GLU A 176 6.41 7.98 -23.41
C GLU A 176 5.60 7.42 -24.59
N SER A 177 4.99 6.26 -24.39
CA SER A 177 4.16 5.59 -25.41
C SER A 177 2.69 6.05 -25.38
N ASN A 178 2.33 7.01 -24.52
CA ASN A 178 0.96 7.44 -24.26
C ASN A 178 -0.03 6.27 -24.03
N ASN A 179 0.43 5.25 -23.30
CA ASN A 179 -0.34 4.05 -23.00
C ASN A 179 -0.73 4.03 -21.51
N PRO A 180 -1.99 4.34 -21.16
CA PRO A 180 -2.47 4.25 -19.78
C PRO A 180 -2.37 2.80 -19.28
N LEU A 181 -1.75 2.60 -18.12
CA LEU A 181 -1.64 1.27 -17.51
C LEU A 181 -2.79 0.99 -16.55
N GLU A 182 -3.48 -0.12 -16.77
CA GLU A 182 -4.40 -0.70 -15.78
C GLU A 182 -3.66 -1.67 -14.85
N LEU A 183 -4.26 -1.97 -13.69
CA LEU A 183 -3.63 -2.87 -12.70
C LEU A 183 -3.27 -4.23 -13.31
N SER A 184 -4.13 -4.76 -14.20
CA SER A 184 -3.89 -6.02 -14.89
C SER A 184 -2.67 -5.99 -15.81
N ASP A 185 -2.34 -4.84 -16.39
CA ASP A 185 -1.16 -4.70 -17.27
C ASP A 185 0.12 -4.71 -16.43
N ILE A 186 0.08 -4.02 -15.29
CA ILE A 186 1.17 -3.98 -14.31
C ILE A 186 1.43 -5.37 -13.73
N GLU A 187 0.36 -6.10 -13.37
CA GLU A 187 0.43 -7.48 -12.88
C GLU A 187 1.05 -8.41 -13.94
N LYS A 188 0.51 -8.40 -15.17
CA LYS A 188 1.02 -9.22 -16.27
C LYS A 188 2.50 -8.95 -16.54
N GLU A 189 2.90 -7.69 -16.56
CA GLU A 189 4.29 -7.33 -16.79
C GLU A 189 5.19 -7.75 -15.61
N GLY A 190 4.74 -7.57 -14.37
CA GLY A 190 5.50 -8.01 -13.19
C GLY A 190 5.75 -9.52 -13.21
N LEU A 191 4.72 -10.30 -13.55
CA LEU A 191 4.85 -11.74 -13.75
C LEU A 191 5.77 -12.07 -14.92
N ASN A 192 5.62 -11.41 -16.06
CA ASN A 192 6.48 -11.61 -17.23
C ASN A 192 7.95 -11.32 -16.93
N LYS A 193 8.24 -10.25 -16.17
CA LYS A 193 9.60 -9.91 -15.75
C LYS A 193 10.20 -10.91 -14.76
N LEU A 194 9.41 -11.39 -13.80
CA LEU A 194 9.84 -12.49 -12.93
C LEU A 194 10.21 -13.71 -13.75
N ARG A 195 9.32 -14.11 -14.67
CA ARG A 195 9.53 -15.23 -15.56
C ARG A 195 10.86 -15.03 -16.32
N ASN A 196 11.01 -13.94 -17.04
CA ASN A 196 12.21 -13.71 -17.85
C ASN A 196 13.47 -13.36 -17.04
N LYS A 197 13.47 -13.56 -15.71
CA LYS A 197 14.60 -13.23 -14.80
C LYS A 197 15.06 -11.78 -14.93
N GLN A 198 14.13 -10.89 -15.23
CA GLN A 198 14.35 -9.45 -15.36
C GLN A 198 14.14 -8.70 -14.03
N LEU A 199 13.57 -9.37 -13.02
CA LEU A 199 13.59 -8.97 -11.62
C LEU A 199 14.65 -9.77 -10.85
N ARG A 200 15.22 -9.19 -9.80
CA ARG A 200 16.17 -9.86 -8.91
C ARG A 200 15.44 -10.57 -7.78
N VAL A 201 15.90 -11.77 -7.47
CA VAL A 201 15.39 -12.64 -6.39
C VAL A 201 16.60 -13.28 -5.72
N ASN A 202 16.82 -13.03 -4.43
CA ASN A 202 17.97 -13.59 -3.71
C ASN A 202 17.69 -14.99 -3.14
N LYS A 203 16.43 -15.27 -2.78
CA LYS A 203 15.98 -16.52 -2.14
C LYS A 203 14.83 -17.16 -2.93
N PRO A 204 15.08 -17.70 -4.13
CA PRO A 204 14.03 -18.26 -4.98
C PRO A 204 13.35 -19.46 -4.32
N ARG A 205 12.04 -19.60 -4.54
CA ARG A 205 11.25 -20.72 -4.01
C ARG A 205 11.52 -22.00 -4.80
N LEU A 206 11.63 -23.12 -4.09
CA LEU A 206 11.79 -24.46 -4.69
C LEU A 206 10.56 -24.92 -5.50
N LYS A 207 9.38 -24.34 -5.29
CA LYS A 207 8.17 -24.63 -6.07
C LYS A 207 7.81 -23.45 -6.96
N SER A 208 7.70 -23.73 -8.25
CA SER A 208 7.36 -22.79 -9.30
C SER A 208 6.09 -21.98 -8.97
N ILE A 209 6.13 -20.69 -9.30
CA ILE A 209 4.96 -19.83 -9.48
C ILE A 209 3.91 -20.60 -10.31
N PRO A 210 2.60 -20.46 -10.03
CA PRO A 210 1.55 -21.03 -10.90
C PRO A 210 1.81 -20.62 -12.36
N GLY A 211 2.11 -21.59 -13.23
CA GLY A 211 2.50 -21.35 -14.62
C GLY A 211 3.89 -21.86 -15.05
N GLY A 212 4.64 -22.54 -14.17
CA GLY A 212 5.81 -23.35 -14.55
C GLY A 212 7.10 -22.54 -14.71
N TYR A 213 8.09 -22.77 -13.85
CA TYR A 213 9.36 -22.03 -13.89
C TYR A 213 10.64 -22.86 -13.77
N TYR A 214 10.61 -24.10 -14.26
CA TYR A 214 11.80 -24.82 -14.72
C TYR A 214 11.38 -25.75 -15.87
N SER A 215 11.58 -25.32 -17.12
CA SER A 215 11.82 -26.27 -18.21
C SER A 215 13.33 -26.38 -18.33
N ASN A 216 13.83 -27.58 -18.03
CA ASN A 216 15.20 -28.12 -18.12
C ASN A 216 16.24 -27.26 -18.84
#